data_AF-A0A520A8Y3-F1
#
_entry.id   AF-A0A520A8Y3-F1
#
_cell.length_a   1.000
_cell.length_b   1.000
_cell.length_c   1.000
_cell.angle_alpha   90.00
_cell.angle_beta   90.00
_cell.angle_gamma   90.00
#
_symmetry.space_group_name_H-M   'P 1'
#
loop_
_entity.id
_entity.type
_entity.pdbx_description
1 polymer ?
#
loop_
_entity_poly.entity_id
_entity_poly.type
_entity_poly.pdbx_seq_one_letter_code
_entity_poly.pdbx_strand_id
1 'polypeptide(L)'
;MLNKVLSIKSSFENDPFDNASLTQLKYYAGTLQTSKYLAAAKIFVNEKLLKLPADSLIKWDAITFEKNRKQRERITDPRINSPAVLATFRRTSTLKHLNNLNEIARNFYEQASNSKDLQSAIAWSDNIIQMASADEEFYRNYLPGFVDTNVRLYYKAGDKETAINKLQNLIRYSKNISTMEYITLLNKMKANEAI
;
A
#
# COMPACT_ATOMS: atom_id res chain seq x y z
N MET A 1 -22.69 -16.74 3.97
CA MET A 1 -22.73 -15.37 3.40
C MET A 1 -21.50 -15.08 2.53
N LEU A 2 -20.26 -15.27 2.99
CA LEU A 2 -19.04 -15.09 2.17
C LEU A 2 -19.06 -15.85 0.83
N ASN A 3 -19.46 -17.14 0.81
CA ASN A 3 -19.52 -17.91 -0.44
C ASN A 3 -20.44 -17.27 -1.49
N LYS A 4 -21.53 -16.62 -1.05
CA LYS A 4 -22.44 -15.88 -1.93
C LYS A 4 -21.81 -14.60 -2.47
N VAL A 5 -20.93 -13.95 -1.70
CA VAL A 5 -20.17 -12.77 -2.16
C VAL A 5 -19.13 -13.18 -3.21
N LEU A 6 -18.40 -14.27 -2.96
CA LEU A 6 -17.37 -14.77 -3.87
C LEU A 6 -17.96 -15.29 -5.18
N SER A 7 -19.17 -15.85 -5.17
CA SER A 7 -19.83 -16.35 -6.38
C SER A 7 -20.38 -15.25 -7.30
N ILE A 8 -20.49 -14.00 -6.85
CA ILE A 8 -21.04 -12.89 -7.65
C ILE A 8 -20.00 -12.27 -8.59
N LYS A 9 -18.69 -12.35 -8.24
CA LYS A 9 -17.61 -11.82 -9.08
C LYS A 9 -17.07 -12.93 -9.99
N SER A 10 -17.61 -13.01 -11.20
CA SER A 10 -17.27 -14.03 -12.20
C SER A 10 -15.90 -13.87 -12.90
N SER A 11 -15.12 -12.82 -12.62
CA SER A 11 -13.92 -12.47 -13.41
C SER A 11 -12.63 -12.33 -12.60
N PHE A 12 -12.43 -13.15 -11.55
CA PHE A 12 -11.19 -13.13 -10.77
C PHE A 12 -9.95 -13.67 -11.50
N GLU A 13 -10.10 -14.24 -12.70
CA GLU A 13 -9.03 -14.98 -13.37
C GLU A 13 -7.93 -14.09 -13.99
N ASN A 14 -8.17 -12.79 -14.19
CA ASN A 14 -7.29 -11.95 -15.02
C ASN A 14 -6.61 -10.76 -14.30
N ASP A 15 -7.04 -10.37 -13.09
CA ASP A 15 -6.38 -9.31 -12.32
C ASP A 15 -5.82 -9.89 -11.00
N PRO A 16 -4.48 -10.01 -10.86
CA PRO A 16 -3.85 -10.51 -9.63
C PRO A 16 -4.14 -9.62 -8.42
N PHE A 17 -4.64 -8.40 -8.63
CA PHE A 17 -4.98 -7.42 -7.61
C PHE A 17 -6.49 -7.27 -7.36
N ASP A 18 -7.36 -7.91 -8.16
CA ASP A 18 -8.80 -8.04 -7.88
C ASP A 18 -9.18 -9.52 -7.95
N ASN A 19 -8.94 -10.23 -6.84
CA ASN A 19 -9.15 -11.67 -6.73
C ASN A 19 -10.00 -12.06 -5.50
N ALA A 20 -10.36 -13.35 -5.42
CA ALA A 20 -11.18 -13.88 -4.34
C ALA A 20 -10.56 -13.68 -2.95
N SER A 21 -9.24 -13.78 -2.82
CA SER A 21 -8.53 -13.57 -1.54
C SER A 21 -8.68 -12.12 -1.08
N LEU A 22 -8.49 -11.12 -1.96
CA LEU A 22 -8.68 -9.72 -1.58
C LEU A 22 -10.14 -9.41 -1.23
N THR A 23 -11.09 -10.02 -1.95
CA THR A 23 -12.52 -9.89 -1.62
C THR A 23 -12.84 -10.49 -0.25
N GLN A 24 -12.25 -11.64 0.08
CA GLN A 24 -12.37 -12.27 1.39
C GLN A 24 -11.76 -11.40 2.50
N LEU A 25 -10.60 -10.78 2.27
CA LEU A 25 -10.00 -9.85 3.24
C LEU A 25 -10.90 -8.65 3.50
N LYS A 26 -11.41 -8.01 2.44
CA LYS A 26 -12.37 -6.89 2.55
C LYS A 26 -13.62 -7.29 3.31
N TYR A 27 -14.15 -8.49 3.07
CA TYR A 27 -15.28 -9.02 3.81
C TYR A 27 -14.97 -9.20 5.31
N TYR A 28 -13.84 -9.83 5.67
CA TYR A 28 -13.48 -10.00 7.07
C TYR A 28 -13.21 -8.68 7.79
N ALA A 29 -12.54 -7.73 7.14
CA ALA A 29 -12.33 -6.39 7.68
C ALA A 29 -13.67 -5.67 7.90
N GLY A 30 -14.53 -5.62 6.87
CA GLY A 30 -15.82 -4.92 6.94
C GLY A 30 -16.84 -5.56 7.90
N THR A 31 -16.67 -6.83 8.26
CA THR A 31 -17.51 -7.53 9.24
C THR A 31 -16.83 -7.73 10.59
N LEU A 32 -15.70 -7.04 10.84
CA LEU A 32 -14.95 -7.06 12.10
C LEU A 32 -14.54 -8.48 12.55
N GLN A 33 -14.31 -9.38 11.59
CA GLN A 33 -13.82 -10.74 11.86
C GLN A 33 -12.29 -10.75 11.97
N THR A 34 -11.76 -10.01 12.95
CA THR A 34 -10.33 -9.71 13.12
C THR A 34 -9.43 -10.94 13.05
N SER A 35 -9.71 -12.00 13.81
CA SER A 35 -8.86 -13.20 13.80
C SER A 35 -8.79 -13.87 12.43
N LYS A 36 -9.91 -13.89 11.69
CA LYS A 36 -9.96 -14.43 10.33
C LYS A 36 -9.24 -13.52 9.34
N TYR A 37 -9.40 -12.21 9.49
CA TYR A 37 -8.68 -11.22 8.69
C TYR A 37 -7.17 -11.40 8.84
N LEU A 38 -6.64 -11.36 10.06
CA LEU A 38 -5.19 -11.46 10.33
C LEU A 38 -4.60 -12.78 9.81
N ALA A 39 -5.30 -13.90 10.01
CA ALA A 39 -4.86 -15.20 9.50
C ALA A 39 -4.82 -15.23 7.96
N ALA A 40 -5.93 -14.84 7.31
CA ALA A 40 -6.01 -14.84 5.85
C ALA A 40 -5.05 -13.84 5.20
N ALA A 41 -4.84 -12.67 5.83
CA ALA A 41 -3.95 -11.64 5.32
C ALA A 41 -2.49 -12.08 5.35
N LYS A 42 -2.03 -12.73 6.43
CA LYS A 42 -0.67 -13.30 6.48
C LYS A 42 -0.42 -14.28 5.35
N ILE A 43 -1.37 -15.19 5.11
CA ILE A 43 -1.28 -16.16 4.01
C ILE A 43 -1.23 -15.42 2.67
N PHE A 44 -2.16 -14.51 2.43
CA PHE A 44 -2.24 -13.77 1.17
C PHE A 44 -0.98 -12.95 0.89
N VAL A 45 -0.45 -12.25 1.89
CA VAL A 45 0.77 -11.46 1.73
C VAL A 45 1.97 -12.36 1.49
N ASN A 46 2.21 -13.34 2.36
CA ASN A 46 3.43 -14.15 2.31
C ASN A 46 3.45 -15.16 1.16
N GLU A 47 2.29 -15.66 0.73
CA GLU A 47 2.22 -16.68 -0.31
C GLU A 47 1.90 -16.12 -1.69
N LYS A 48 1.32 -14.91 -1.78
CA LYS A 48 0.99 -14.30 -3.07
C LYS A 48 1.74 -12.99 -3.28
N LEU A 49 1.46 -11.97 -2.46
CA LEU A 49 1.97 -10.62 -2.74
C LEU A 49 3.50 -10.56 -2.69
N LEU A 50 4.16 -11.06 -1.64
CA LEU A 50 5.63 -11.01 -1.54
C LEU A 50 6.34 -11.98 -2.49
N LYS A 51 5.63 -12.96 -3.03
CA LYS A 51 6.18 -13.93 -4.00
C LYS A 51 6.00 -13.48 -5.45
N LEU A 52 5.37 -12.34 -5.70
CA LEU A 52 5.22 -11.80 -7.04
C LEU A 52 6.59 -11.40 -7.61
N PRO A 53 7.01 -11.97 -8.75
CA PRO A 53 8.28 -11.58 -9.36
C PRO A 53 8.24 -10.13 -9.84
N ALA A 54 9.33 -9.39 -9.62
CA ALA A 54 9.47 -8.02 -10.10
C ALA A 54 9.24 -7.92 -11.62
N ASP A 55 9.72 -8.89 -12.40
CA ASP A 55 9.52 -8.96 -13.85
C ASP A 55 8.04 -9.04 -14.25
N SER A 56 7.21 -9.68 -13.42
CA SER A 56 5.76 -9.74 -13.67
C SER A 56 5.12 -8.37 -13.48
N LEU A 57 5.49 -7.64 -12.43
CA LEU A 57 5.02 -6.27 -12.19
C LEU A 57 5.44 -5.32 -13.32
N ILE A 58 6.70 -5.38 -13.74
CA ILE A 58 7.23 -4.59 -14.87
C ILE A 58 6.46 -4.90 -16.16
N LYS A 59 6.22 -6.20 -16.43
CA LYS A 59 5.45 -6.62 -17.61
C LYS A 59 4.02 -6.08 -17.58
N TRP A 60 3.33 -6.15 -16.45
CA TRP A 60 1.95 -5.64 -16.35
C TRP A 60 1.89 -4.12 -16.38
N ASP A 61 2.89 -3.44 -15.83
CA ASP A 61 3.06 -2.00 -15.98
C ASP A 61 3.19 -1.59 -17.46
N ALA A 62 4.05 -2.28 -18.22
CA ALA A 62 4.22 -2.04 -19.65
C ALA A 62 2.90 -2.28 -20.44
N ILE A 63 2.22 -3.39 -20.16
CA ILE A 63 0.92 -3.71 -20.79
C ILE A 63 -0.12 -2.63 -20.46
N THR A 64 -0.20 -2.21 -19.19
CA THR A 64 -1.15 -1.20 -18.73
C THR A 64 -0.86 0.16 -19.35
N PHE A 65 0.41 0.57 -19.39
CA PHE A 65 0.86 1.80 -20.02
C PHE A 65 0.49 1.81 -21.50
N GLU A 66 0.81 0.74 -22.24
CA GLU A 66 0.54 0.63 -23.67
C GLU A 66 -0.96 0.66 -23.99
N LYS A 67 -1.78 -0.03 -23.19
CA LYS A 67 -3.24 0.02 -23.30
C LYS A 67 -3.77 1.44 -23.12
N ASN A 68 -3.33 2.14 -22.07
CA ASN A 68 -3.76 3.52 -21.79
C ASN A 68 -3.27 4.50 -22.85
N ARG A 69 -2.04 4.32 -23.35
CA ARG A 69 -1.47 5.12 -24.44
C ARG A 69 -2.33 5.01 -25.70
N LYS A 70 -2.59 3.80 -26.19
CA LYS A 70 -3.44 3.54 -27.37
C LYS A 70 -4.86 4.08 -27.22
N GLN A 71 -5.45 3.97 -26.02
CA GLN A 71 -6.78 4.51 -25.76
C GLN A 71 -6.79 6.04 -25.85
N ARG A 72 -5.73 6.70 -25.38
CA ARG A 72 -5.61 8.17 -25.35
C ARG A 72 -5.14 8.79 -26.64
N GLU A 73 -4.40 8.07 -27.50
CA GLU A 73 -4.07 8.53 -28.85
C GLU A 73 -5.32 8.85 -29.69
N ARG A 74 -6.46 8.24 -29.35
CA ARG A 74 -7.77 8.53 -29.97
C ARG A 74 -8.39 9.84 -29.48
N ILE A 75 -7.82 10.46 -28.45
CA ILE A 75 -8.30 11.69 -27.83
C ILE A 75 -7.40 12.84 -28.28
N THR A 76 -8.00 13.83 -28.95
CA THR A 76 -7.28 14.99 -29.50
C THR A 76 -7.04 16.10 -28.46
N ASP A 77 -7.66 16.02 -27.27
CA ASP A 77 -7.47 17.01 -26.20
C ASP A 77 -6.06 16.85 -25.56
N PRO A 78 -5.16 17.84 -25.71
CA PRO A 78 -3.80 17.76 -25.19
C PRO A 78 -3.73 17.77 -23.66
N ARG A 79 -4.78 18.22 -22.96
CA ARG A 79 -4.86 18.13 -21.49
C ARG A 79 -5.01 16.69 -21.03
N ILE A 80 -5.64 15.85 -21.86
CA ILE A 80 -5.90 14.44 -21.59
C ILE A 80 -4.81 13.55 -22.21
N ASN A 81 -4.21 13.99 -23.31
CA ASN A 81 -3.16 13.28 -24.05
C ASN A 81 -1.78 13.96 -23.93
N SER A 82 -1.42 14.42 -22.72
CA SER A 82 -0.09 14.96 -22.46
C SER A 82 0.91 13.87 -22.03
N PRO A 83 2.22 14.05 -22.29
CA PRO A 83 3.26 13.16 -21.77
C PRO A 83 3.22 13.01 -20.24
N ALA A 84 2.87 14.08 -19.52
CA ALA A 84 2.74 14.06 -18.06
C ALA A 84 1.61 13.14 -17.60
N VAL A 85 0.44 13.19 -18.26
CA VAL A 85 -0.68 12.29 -17.96
C VAL A 85 -0.32 10.85 -18.30
N LEU A 86 0.32 10.61 -19.44
CA LEU A 86 0.77 9.26 -19.82
C LEU A 86 1.77 8.69 -18.81
N ALA A 87 2.69 9.51 -18.30
CA ALA A 87 3.68 9.10 -17.31
C ALA A 87 3.05 8.50 -16.05
N THR A 88 1.85 8.94 -15.65
CA THR A 88 1.12 8.39 -14.47
C THR A 88 0.75 6.91 -14.60
N PHE A 89 0.68 6.36 -15.83
CA PHE A 89 0.37 4.96 -16.06
C PHE A 89 1.57 4.02 -16.04
N ARG A 90 2.80 4.56 -15.94
CA ARG A 90 4.04 3.77 -16.07
C ARG A 90 4.23 2.73 -14.98
N ARG A 91 3.66 2.94 -13.79
CA ARG A 91 3.78 2.02 -12.65
C ARG A 91 2.44 1.59 -12.06
N THR A 92 1.36 1.58 -12.85
CA THR A 92 0.01 1.35 -12.32
C THR A 92 -0.15 0.02 -11.58
N SER A 93 0.41 -1.07 -12.11
CA SER A 93 0.33 -2.40 -11.51
C SER A 93 1.22 -2.50 -10.27
N THR A 94 2.44 -1.97 -10.35
CA THR A 94 3.33 -1.90 -9.18
C THR A 94 2.71 -1.04 -8.06
N LEU A 95 2.13 0.10 -8.39
CA LEU A 95 1.45 0.96 -7.41
C LEU A 95 0.24 0.26 -6.77
N LYS A 96 -0.59 -0.45 -7.56
CA LYS A 96 -1.69 -1.27 -7.02
C LYS A 96 -1.18 -2.33 -6.05
N HIS A 97 -0.07 -3.00 -6.40
CA HIS A 97 0.57 -3.99 -5.55
C HIS A 97 1.02 -3.38 -4.21
N LEU A 98 1.75 -2.26 -4.24
CA LEU A 98 2.22 -1.56 -3.04
C LEU A 98 1.04 -1.05 -2.19
N ASN A 99 -0.01 -0.51 -2.81
CA ASN A 99 -1.20 -0.06 -2.10
C ASN A 99 -1.92 -1.20 -1.39
N ASN A 100 -2.05 -2.36 -2.02
CA ASN A 100 -2.67 -3.54 -1.39
C ASN A 100 -1.86 -4.02 -0.18
N LEU A 101 -0.51 -4.07 -0.31
CA LEU A 101 0.36 -4.39 0.82
C LEU A 101 0.21 -3.36 1.94
N ASN A 102 0.16 -2.07 1.61
CA ASN A 102 0.08 -0.99 2.58
C ASN A 102 -1.27 -0.98 3.32
N GLU A 103 -2.37 -1.19 2.61
CA GLU A 103 -3.70 -1.32 3.20
C GLU A 103 -3.74 -2.49 4.20
N ILE A 104 -3.14 -3.63 3.83
CA ILE A 104 -3.06 -4.79 4.73
C ILE A 104 -2.21 -4.47 5.96
N ALA A 105 -1.03 -3.86 5.78
CA ALA A 105 -0.16 -3.46 6.89
C ALA A 105 -0.84 -2.46 7.84
N ARG A 106 -1.60 -1.49 7.31
CA ARG A 106 -2.39 -0.55 8.12
C ARG A 106 -3.48 -1.25 8.92
N ASN A 107 -4.20 -2.20 8.33
CA ASN A 107 -5.19 -2.99 9.06
C ASN A 107 -4.55 -3.82 10.19
N PHE A 108 -3.29 -4.24 10.06
CA PHE A 108 -2.55 -4.88 11.16
C PHE A 108 -2.24 -3.89 12.27
N TYR A 109 -1.84 -2.66 11.95
CA TYR A 109 -1.70 -1.62 12.95
C TYR A 109 -3.01 -1.38 13.72
N GLU A 110 -4.17 -1.39 13.06
CA GLU A 110 -5.46 -1.19 13.73
C GLU A 110 -5.85 -2.39 14.60
N GLN A 111 -5.66 -3.61 14.09
CA GLN A 111 -6.33 -4.81 14.63
C GLN A 111 -5.42 -5.77 15.40
N ALA A 112 -4.11 -5.77 15.13
CA ALA A 112 -3.18 -6.68 15.78
C ALA A 112 -2.83 -6.21 17.20
N SER A 113 -2.80 -7.16 18.13
CA SER A 113 -2.43 -6.93 19.53
C SER A 113 -1.14 -7.65 19.95
N ASN A 114 -0.67 -8.62 19.18
CA ASN A 114 0.53 -9.38 19.50
C ASN A 114 1.74 -8.90 18.68
N SER A 115 2.92 -9.01 19.30
CA SER A 115 4.18 -8.55 18.70
C SER A 115 4.49 -9.26 17.38
N LYS A 116 4.23 -10.56 17.25
CA LYS A 116 4.55 -11.33 16.03
C LYS A 116 3.83 -10.82 14.78
N ASP A 117 2.54 -10.49 14.92
CA ASP A 117 1.74 -9.94 13.83
C ASP A 117 2.22 -8.53 13.47
N LEU A 118 2.54 -7.69 14.46
CA LEU A 118 3.11 -6.36 14.21
C LEU A 118 4.47 -6.43 13.51
N GLN A 119 5.36 -7.32 13.92
CA GLN A 119 6.66 -7.52 13.28
C GLN A 119 6.53 -7.99 11.82
N SER A 120 5.53 -8.83 11.53
CA SER A 120 5.25 -9.22 10.15
C SER A 120 4.81 -8.02 9.31
N ALA A 121 3.91 -7.19 9.83
CA ALA A 121 3.45 -5.98 9.15
C ALA A 121 4.56 -4.92 8.99
N ILE A 122 5.46 -4.78 9.97
CA ILE A 122 6.65 -3.93 9.87
C ILE A 122 7.50 -4.38 8.68
N ALA A 123 7.86 -5.66 8.61
CA ALA A 123 8.66 -6.20 7.50
C ALA A 123 8.02 -5.96 6.13
N TRP A 124 6.69 -6.10 6.03
CA TRP A 124 5.96 -5.77 4.80
C TRP A 124 6.07 -4.29 4.47
N SER A 125 5.83 -3.41 5.44
CA SER A 125 5.88 -1.95 5.23
C SER A 125 7.29 -1.43 4.91
N ASP A 126 8.35 -2.03 5.46
CA ASP A 126 9.73 -1.72 5.09
C ASP A 126 10.01 -2.12 3.65
N ASN A 127 9.53 -3.28 3.21
CA ASN A 127 9.65 -3.70 1.82
C ASN A 127 8.92 -2.77 0.84
N ILE A 128 7.71 -2.29 1.21
CA ILE A 128 6.97 -1.29 0.42
C ILE A 128 7.79 -0.02 0.25
N ILE A 129 8.35 0.51 1.34
CA ILE A 129 9.18 1.73 1.31
C ILE A 129 10.41 1.49 0.44
N GLN A 130 11.10 0.37 0.60
CA GLN A 130 12.26 0.00 -0.21
C GLN A 130 11.92 -0.02 -1.71
N MET A 131 10.80 -0.64 -2.09
CA MET A 131 10.37 -0.71 -3.48
C MET A 131 9.98 0.67 -4.03
N ALA A 132 9.28 1.49 -3.25
CA ALA A 132 8.89 2.84 -3.66
C ALA A 132 10.10 3.78 -3.78
N SER A 133 11.11 3.63 -2.91
CA SER A 133 12.36 4.38 -2.96
C SER A 133 13.25 4.04 -4.16
N ALA A 134 12.98 2.95 -4.89
CA ALA A 134 13.67 2.67 -6.15
C ALA A 134 13.28 3.64 -7.29
N ASP A 135 12.16 4.36 -7.15
CA ASP A 135 11.63 5.31 -8.13
C ASP A 135 10.95 6.48 -7.38
N GLU A 136 11.72 7.18 -6.53
CA GLU A 136 11.20 8.24 -5.65
C GLU A 136 10.47 9.36 -6.40
N GLU A 137 10.89 9.64 -7.64
CA GLU A 137 10.24 10.67 -8.45
C GLU A 137 8.79 10.28 -8.77
N PHE A 138 8.55 9.06 -9.22
CA PHE A 138 7.21 8.56 -9.48
C PHE A 138 6.39 8.45 -8.20
N TYR A 139 6.99 7.93 -7.12
CA TYR A 139 6.28 7.62 -5.88
C TYR A 139 6.23 8.79 -4.88
N ARG A 140 6.72 9.98 -5.22
CA ARG A 140 6.81 11.14 -4.32
C ARG A 140 5.52 11.42 -3.53
N ASN A 141 4.36 11.28 -4.17
CA ASN A 141 3.06 11.55 -3.56
C ASN A 141 2.47 10.36 -2.77
N TYR A 142 3.04 9.16 -2.93
CA TYR A 142 2.57 7.92 -2.27
C TYR A 142 3.45 7.53 -1.09
N LEU A 143 4.76 7.78 -1.20
CA LEU A 143 5.77 7.43 -0.19
C LEU A 143 5.42 7.95 1.21
N PRO A 144 4.89 9.19 1.42
CA PRO A 144 4.48 9.64 2.74
C PRO A 144 3.40 8.78 3.40
N GLY A 145 2.43 8.28 2.63
CA GLY A 145 1.40 7.38 3.14
C GLY A 145 1.94 6.01 3.53
N PHE A 146 2.93 5.51 2.79
CA PHE A 146 3.64 4.27 3.13
C PHE A 146 4.48 4.44 4.40
N VAL A 147 5.19 5.56 4.53
CA VAL A 147 5.96 5.89 5.72
C VAL A 147 5.06 6.10 6.94
N ASP A 148 3.92 6.79 6.80
CA ASP A 148 2.94 6.94 7.90
C ASP A 148 2.50 5.58 8.48
N THR A 149 2.16 4.64 7.59
CA THR A 149 1.78 3.28 8.00
C THR A 149 2.93 2.57 8.74
N ASN A 150 4.15 2.67 8.21
CA ASN A 150 5.35 2.08 8.80
C ASN A 150 5.66 2.66 10.19
N VAL A 151 5.66 3.99 10.37
CA VAL A 151 5.98 4.61 11.66
C VAL A 151 4.95 4.26 12.74
N ARG A 152 3.67 4.17 12.38
CA ARG A 152 2.60 3.75 13.30
C ARG A 152 2.79 2.31 13.77
N LEU A 153 3.20 1.42 12.87
CA LEU A 153 3.53 0.03 13.19
C LEU A 153 4.72 -0.07 14.16
N TYR A 154 5.83 0.62 13.87
CA TYR A 154 7.00 0.65 14.76
C TYR A 154 6.64 1.18 16.15
N TYR A 155 5.91 2.30 16.20
CA TYR A 155 5.52 2.90 17.46
C TYR A 155 4.60 1.98 18.27
N LYS A 156 3.61 1.34 17.62
CA LYS A 156 2.72 0.36 18.27
C LYS A 156 3.47 -0.88 18.75
N ALA A 157 4.50 -1.31 18.03
CA ALA A 157 5.37 -2.42 18.42
C ALA A 157 6.33 -2.08 19.58
N GLY A 158 6.39 -0.81 19.99
CA GLY A 158 7.24 -0.33 21.09
C GLY A 158 8.59 0.25 20.66
N ASP A 159 8.94 0.17 19.37
CA ASP A 159 10.15 0.78 18.82
C ASP A 159 9.90 2.25 18.46
N LYS A 160 9.71 3.05 19.50
CA LYS A 160 9.28 4.45 19.40
C LYS A 160 10.37 5.34 18.81
N GLU A 161 11.64 5.05 19.11
CA GLU A 161 12.77 5.83 18.62
C GLU A 161 12.88 5.72 17.09
N THR A 162 12.82 4.49 16.55
CA THR A 162 12.81 4.28 15.09
C THR A 162 11.62 4.97 14.42
N ALA A 163 10.43 4.86 15.00
CA ALA A 163 9.23 5.52 14.48
C ALA A 163 9.39 7.05 14.41
N ILE A 164 9.86 7.67 15.49
CA ILE A 164 10.09 9.12 15.59
C ILE A 164 11.13 9.56 14.56
N ASN A 165 12.25 8.85 14.46
CA ASN A 165 13.33 9.18 13.54
C ASN A 165 12.86 9.11 12.07
N LYS A 166 12.11 8.07 11.71
CA LYS A 166 11.53 7.93 10.36
C LYS A 166 10.53 9.05 10.05
N LEU A 167 9.66 9.42 10.98
CA LEU A 167 8.69 10.51 10.79
C LEU A 167 9.37 11.88 10.69
N GLN A 168 10.41 12.13 11.47
CA GLN A 168 11.22 13.35 11.36
C GLN A 168 11.90 13.47 9.99
N ASN A 169 12.46 12.36 9.50
CA ASN A 169 13.04 12.31 8.16
C ASN A 169 11.99 12.61 7.09
N LEU A 170 10.80 12.00 7.17
CA LEU A 170 9.70 12.28 6.25
C LEU A 170 9.37 13.79 6.19
N ILE A 171 9.21 14.43 7.35
CA ILE A 171 8.91 15.87 7.43
C ILE A 171 10.03 16.71 6.81
N ARG A 172 11.30 16.36 7.06
CA ARG A 172 12.46 17.09 6.52
C ARG A 172 12.51 17.04 4.98
N TYR A 173 12.15 15.91 4.38
CA TYR A 173 12.27 15.71 2.92
C TYR A 173 10.98 16.04 2.15
N SER A 174 9.84 16.22 2.83
CA SER A 174 8.55 16.59 2.23
C SER A 174 8.48 18.08 1.88
N LYS A 175 9.13 18.49 0.78
CA LYS A 175 9.18 19.90 0.36
C LYS A 175 7.86 20.47 -0.18
N ASN A 176 6.90 19.63 -0.59
CA ASN A 176 5.69 20.02 -1.35
C ASN A 176 4.39 19.37 -0.84
N ILE A 177 4.38 18.83 0.38
CA ILE A 177 3.23 18.11 0.94
C ILE A 177 2.87 18.79 2.26
N SER A 178 1.57 18.94 2.55
CA SER A 178 1.13 19.46 3.85
C SER A 178 1.67 18.56 4.96
N THR A 179 2.62 19.08 5.74
CA THR A 179 3.28 18.33 6.81
C THR A 179 2.57 18.47 8.16
N MET A 180 1.48 19.24 8.24
CA MET A 180 0.84 19.58 9.51
C MET A 180 0.31 18.34 10.27
N GLU A 181 -0.26 17.39 9.54
CA GLU A 181 -0.71 16.11 10.10
C GLU A 181 0.47 15.30 10.66
N TYR A 182 1.60 15.26 9.94
CA TYR A 182 2.82 14.56 10.38
C TYR A 182 3.49 15.26 11.56
N ILE A 183 3.49 16.58 11.61
CA ILE A 183 3.99 17.35 12.76
C ILE A 183 3.13 17.06 14.00
N THR A 184 1.81 17.04 13.83
CA THR A 184 0.88 16.69 14.92
C THR A 184 1.15 15.27 15.42
N LEU A 185 1.26 14.29 14.51
CA LEU A 185 1.60 12.92 14.85
C LEU A 185 2.95 12.82 15.57
N LEU A 186 3.96 13.53 15.09
CA LEU A 186 5.30 13.54 15.69
C LEU A 186 5.27 14.08 17.13
N ASN A 187 4.51 15.16 17.37
CA ASN A 187 4.37 15.73 18.71
C ASN A 187 3.71 14.73 19.67
N LYS A 188 2.65 14.04 19.22
CA LYS A 188 2.01 12.97 20.01
C LYS A 188 2.99 11.83 20.33
N MET A 189 3.76 11.37 19.34
CA MET A 189 4.76 10.33 19.54
C MET A 189 5.83 10.74 20.56
N LYS A 190 6.33 11.99 20.48
CA LYS A 190 7.32 12.53 21.43
C LYS A 190 6.75 12.70 22.85
N ALA A 191 5.48 13.03 22.96
CA ALA A 191 4.74 13.10 24.22
C ALA A 191 4.34 11.72 24.77
N ASN A 192 4.71 10.64 24.07
CA ASN A 192 4.38 9.26 24.45
C ASN A 192 2.86 8.99 24.48
N GLU A 193 2.09 9.72 23.69
CA GLU A 193 0.63 9.56 23.59
C GLU A 193 0.25 8.33 22.76
N ALA A 194 -1.02 7.90 22.91
CA ALA A 194 -1.63 6.94 22.00
C ALA A 194 -1.86 7.61 20.63
N ILE A 195 -1.54 6.90 19.55
CA ILE A 195 -1.60 7.38 18.16
C ILE A 195 -2.50 6.52 17.29
#